data_AF-A0A238XU02-F1
#
_entry.id   AF-A0A238XU02-F1
#
_cell.length_a   1.000
_cell.length_b   1.000
_cell.length_c   1.000
_cell.angle_alpha   90.00
_cell.angle_beta   90.00
_cell.angle_gamma   90.00
#
_symmetry.space_group_name_H-M   'P 1'
#
loop_
_entity.id
_entity.type
_entity.pdbx_description
1 polymer ?
#
loop_
_entity_poly.entity_id
_entity_poly.type
_entity_poly.pdbx_seq_one_letter_code
_entity_poly.pdbx_strand_id
1 'polypeptide(L)' 'MNQYKSQSFIKLTIRFGLLFLITVSIIKIFMAIFNTGSFDGMIALYFGKDTFLQFFEIQLGMSLLYGLFMAGYYKFIKK' A
#
# COMPACT_ATOMS: atom_id res chain seq x y z
N MET A 1 -26.53 10.25 2.02
CA MET A 1 -25.55 10.82 2.98
C MET A 1 -24.19 10.18 2.71
N ASN A 2 -23.12 10.96 2.52
CA ASN A 2 -21.80 10.43 2.14
C ASN A 2 -21.23 9.57 3.30
N GLN A 3 -21.20 8.25 3.12
CA GLN A 3 -20.81 7.24 4.12
C GLN A 3 -19.39 7.40 4.70
N TYR A 4 -18.57 8.23 4.05
CA TYR A 4 -17.21 8.55 4.49
C TYR A 4 -17.18 9.76 5.43
N LYS A 5 -18.14 10.68 5.36
CA LYS A 5 -18.15 11.88 6.22
C LYS A 5 -18.44 11.56 7.69
N SER A 6 -19.22 10.52 7.96
CA SER A 6 -19.56 10.06 9.32
C SER A 6 -18.47 9.21 9.98
N GLN A 7 -17.47 8.74 9.23
CA GLN A 7 -16.40 7.90 9.79
C GLN A 7 -15.23 8.73 10.31
N SER A 8 -14.52 8.18 11.31
CA SER A 8 -13.30 8.80 11.81
C SER A 8 -12.24 8.85 10.72
N PHE A 9 -11.47 9.94 10.70
CA PHE A 9 -10.44 10.16 9.67
C PHE A 9 -9.39 9.04 9.70
N ILE A 10 -8.95 8.67 10.90
CA ILE A 10 -7.98 7.59 11.11
C ILE A 10 -8.49 6.26 10.55
N LYS A 11 -9.77 5.92 10.75
CA LYS A 11 -10.37 4.68 10.21
C LYS A 11 -10.35 4.67 8.68
N LEU A 12 -10.62 5.82 8.04
CA LEU A 12 -10.52 5.94 6.59
C LEU A 12 -9.08 5.84 6.10
N THR A 13 -8.13 6.51 6.78
CA THR A 13 -6.71 6.46 6.46
C THR A 13 -6.19 5.03 6.49
N ILE A 14 -6.46 4.30 7.57
CA ILE A 14 -6.05 2.89 7.70
C ILE A 14 -6.73 2.05 6.60
N ARG A 15 -8.03 2.24 6.34
CA ARG A 15 -8.74 1.47 5.31
C ARG A 15 -8.17 1.68 3.91
N PHE A 16 -7.96 2.93 3.50
CA PHE A 16 -7.40 3.25 2.19
C PHE A 16 -5.93 2.84 2.09
N GLY A 17 -5.16 3.04 3.16
CA GLY A 17 -3.77 2.62 3.23
C GLY A 17 -3.61 1.10 3.14
N LEU A 18 -4.42 0.32 3.87
CA LEU A 18 -4.40 -1.15 3.79
C LEU A 18 -4.77 -1.67 2.40
N LEU A 19 -5.81 -1.09 1.78
CA LEU A 19 -6.19 -1.46 0.41
C LEU A 19 -5.03 -1.22 -0.56
N PHE A 20 -4.41 -0.03 -0.50
CA PHE A 20 -3.26 0.28 -1.33
C PHE A 20 -2.08 -0.64 -1.06
N LEU A 21 -1.78 -0.91 0.22
CA LEU A 21 -0.69 -1.77 0.63
C LEU A 21 -0.84 -3.15 0.00
N ILE A 22 -2.01 -3.78 0.12
CA ILE A 22 -2.28 -5.11 -0.41
C ILE A 22 -2.20 -5.11 -1.93
N THR A 23 -2.92 -4.20 -2.59
CA THR A 23 -2.98 -4.15 -4.06
C THR A 23 -1.59 -3.95 -4.67
N VAL A 24 -0.82 -2.98 -4.17
CA VAL A 24 0.51 -2.67 -4.72
C VAL A 24 1.52 -3.77 -4.38
N SER A 25 1.41 -4.42 -3.21
CA SER A 25 2.28 -5.55 -2.86
C SER A 25 2.07 -6.73 -3.82
N ILE A 26 0.81 -7.06 -4.11
CA ILE A 26 0.47 -8.12 -5.07
C ILE A 26 1.04 -7.79 -6.45
N ILE A 27 0.81 -6.57 -6.96
CA ILE A 27 1.33 -6.14 -8.27
C ILE A 27 2.86 -6.26 -8.32
N LYS A 28 3.57 -5.79 -7.27
CA LYS A 28 5.03 -5.89 -7.22
C LYS A 28 5.54 -7.32 -7.21
N ILE A 29 4.90 -8.21 -6.45
CA ILE A 29 5.27 -9.65 -6.42
C ILE A 29 5.11 -10.26 -7.80
N PHE A 30 3.96 -10.04 -8.46
CA PHE A 30 3.74 -10.52 -9.83
C PHE A 30 4.79 -9.96 -10.80
N MET A 31 5.03 -8.64 -10.79
CA MET A 31 6.04 -8.02 -11.64
C MET A 31 7.45 -8.59 -11.39
N ALA A 32 7.81 -8.84 -10.14
CA ALA A 32 9.11 -9.43 -9.84
C ALA A 32 9.25 -10.84 -10.40
N ILE A 33 8.24 -11.70 -10.25
CA ILE A 33 8.27 -13.06 -10.80
C ILE A 33 8.43 -13.02 -12.33
N PHE A 34 7.70 -12.13 -13.02
CA PHE A 34 7.84 -11.97 -14.47
C PHE A 34 9.21 -11.42 -14.87
N ASN A 35 9.76 -10.47 -14.11
CA ASN A 35 11.04 -9.83 -14.42
C ASN A 35 12.25 -10.73 -14.13
N THR A 36 12.20 -11.55 -13.08
CA THR A 36 13.29 -12.48 -12.73
C THR A 36 13.13 -13.86 -13.35
N GLY A 37 11.94 -14.17 -13.89
CA GLY A 37 11.61 -15.49 -14.45
C GLY A 37 11.53 -16.61 -13.42
N SER A 38 11.55 -16.29 -12.11
CA SER A 38 11.55 -17.28 -11.04
C SER A 38 11.02 -16.72 -9.72
N PHE A 39 10.46 -17.61 -8.89
CA PHE A 39 10.06 -17.28 -7.51
C PHE A 39 11.27 -16.94 -6.63
N ASP A 40 12.40 -17.62 -6.83
CA ASP A 40 13.63 -17.35 -6.07
C ASP A 40 14.18 -15.94 -6.34
N GLY A 41 14.07 -15.45 -7.58
CA GLY A 41 14.45 -14.09 -7.92
C GLY A 41 13.57 -13.04 -7.24
N MET A 42 12.27 -13.30 -7.10
CA MET A 42 11.35 -12.44 -6.34
C MET A 42 11.70 -12.42 -4.85
N ILE A 43 12.06 -13.57 -4.26
CA ILE A 43 12.52 -13.66 -2.88
C ILE A 43 13.80 -12.85 -2.68
N ALA A 44 14.79 -12.99 -3.57
CA ALA A 44 16.03 -12.21 -3.47
C ALA A 44 15.76 -10.69 -3.57
N LEU A 45 14.85 -10.27 -4.44
CA LEU A 45 14.51 -8.87 -4.66
C LEU A 45 13.80 -8.20 -3.48
N TYR A 46 12.85 -8.89 -2.83
CA TYR A 46 11.97 -8.26 -1.83
C TYR A 46 11.98 -8.90 -0.45
N PHE A 47 12.44 -10.13 -0.33
CA PHE A 47 12.42 -10.92 0.90
C PHE A 47 13.83 -11.37 1.33
N GLY A 48 14.87 -10.79 0.73
CA GLY A 48 16.26 -10.99 1.13
C GLY A 48 16.57 -10.30 2.45
N LYS A 49 17.66 -10.71 3.10
CA LYS A 49 18.07 -10.21 4.42
C LYS A 49 18.22 -8.69 4.46
N ASP A 50 18.74 -8.12 3.39
CA ASP A 50 19.02 -6.68 3.29
C ASP A 50 17.90 -5.91 2.57
N THR A 51 17.08 -6.58 1.76
CA THR A 51 16.03 -5.96 0.93
C THR A 51 14.65 -5.97 1.58
N PHE A 52 14.39 -6.89 2.51
CA PHE A 52 13.08 -7.05 3.15
C PHE A 52 12.65 -5.80 3.94
N LEU A 53 13.54 -5.27 4.79
CA LEU A 53 13.21 -4.08 5.58
C LEU A 53 12.96 -2.88 4.68
N GLN A 54 13.82 -2.67 3.67
CA GLN A 54 13.67 -1.57 2.72
C GLN A 54 12.36 -1.66 1.94
N PHE A 55 12.00 -2.86 1.46
CA PHE A 55 10.73 -3.08 0.78
C PHE A 55 9.56 -2.73 1.70
N PHE A 56 9.58 -3.20 2.94
CA PHE A 56 8.52 -3.00 3.92
C PHE A 56 8.37 -1.53 4.31
N GLU A 57 9.45 -0.82 4.60
CA GLU A 57 9.45 0.60 4.96
C GLU A 57 8.90 1.49 3.84
N ILE A 58 9.38 1.28 2.61
CA ILE A 58 8.89 2.02 1.44
C ILE A 58 7.41 1.73 1.22
N GLN A 59 7.02 0.46 1.29
CA GLN A 59 5.65 0.03 1.06
C GLN A 59 4.69 0.61 2.12
N LEU A 60 5.07 0.55 3.41
CA LEU A 60 4.30 1.16 4.49
C LEU A 60 4.22 2.67 4.36
N GLY A 61 5.34 3.34 4.12
CA GLY A 61 5.39 4.81 3.97
C GLY A 61 4.47 5.30 2.85
N MET A 62 4.55 4.68 1.67
CA MET A 62 3.67 5.01 0.54
C MET A 62 2.21 4.72 0.84
N SER A 63 1.92 3.61 1.53
CA SER A 63 0.55 3.23 1.89
C SER A 63 -0.07 4.19 2.90
N LEU A 64 0.72 4.66 3.88
CA LEU A 64 0.30 5.66 4.85
C LEU A 64 0.00 6.99 4.16
N LEU A 65 0.91 7.47 3.30
CA LEU A 65 0.71 8.70 2.53
C LEU A 65 -0.55 8.62 1.68
N TYR A 66 -0.71 7.53 0.91
CA TYR A 66 -1.89 7.31 0.09
C TYR A 66 -3.18 7.28 0.93
N GLY A 67 -3.15 6.58 2.07
CA GLY A 67 -4.25 6.52 3.01
C GLY A 67 -4.65 7.91 3.52
N LEU A 68 -3.67 8.74 3.90
CA LEU A 68 -3.90 10.10 4.37
C LEU A 68 -4.51 10.99 3.29
N PHE A 69 -3.97 10.94 2.07
CA PHE A 69 -4.49 11.70 0.93
C PHE A 69 -5.93 11.31 0.59
N MET A 70 -6.22 10.01 0.52
CA MET A 70 -7.56 9.52 0.19
C MET A 70 -8.55 9.84 1.31
N ALA A 71 -8.18 9.62 2.57
CA ALA A 71 -9.03 10.00 3.70
C ALA A 71 -9.32 11.51 3.70
N GLY A 72 -8.32 12.33 3.39
CA GLY A 72 -8.47 13.78 3.27
C GLY A 72 -9.43 14.17 2.15
N TYR A 73 -9.23 13.59 0.97
CA TYR A 73 -10.09 13.83 -0.20
C TYR A 73 -11.55 13.45 0.07
N TYR A 74 -11.80 12.23 0.55
CA TYR A 74 -13.16 11.74 0.77
C TYR A 74 -13.89 12.43 1.92
N LYS A 75 -13.15 12.93 2.91
CA LYS A 75 -13.74 13.58 4.08
C LYS A 75 -13.95 15.08 3.88
N PHE A 76 -12.97 15.78 3.33
CA PHE A 76 -12.96 17.25 3.29
C PHE A 76 -13.28 17.83 1.92
N ILE A 77 -12.92 17.16 0.82
CA ILE A 77 -13.03 17.73 -0.53
C ILE A 77 -14.28 17.20 -1.25
N LYS A 78 -14.51 15.89 -1.19
CA LYS A 78 -15.61 15.23 -1.89
C LYS A 78 -16.95 15.65 -1.26
N LYS A 79 -17.75 16.41 -2.01
CA LYS A 79 -19.08 16.88 -1.59
C LYS A 79 -20.06 15.73 -1.43
#